data_AF-A0A4Q6BBP2-F1
#
_entry.id   AF-A0A4Q6BBP2-F1
#
_cell.length_a   1.000
_cell.length_b   1.000
_cell.length_c   1.000
_cell.angle_alpha   90.00
_cell.angle_beta   90.00
_cell.angle_gamma   90.00
#
_symmetry.space_group_name_H-M   'P 1'
#
loop_
_entity.id
_entity.type
_entity.pdbx_description
1 polymer ?
#
loop_
_entity_poly.entity_id
_entity_poly.type
_entity_poly.pdbx_seq_one_letter_code
_entity_poly.pdbx_strand_id
1 'polypeptide(L)' 'MAIDYPFEFTLENGTEVVVRKQDAHRFDFTLRPEEGPEKSFTYDDTVTVTSEMEDGYDFDQLNALRRFWLEREKDNLG' A
#
# COMPACT_ATOMS: atom_id res chain seq x y z
N MET A 1 11.68 12.72 -5.75
CA MET A 1 12.39 11.69 -6.56
C MET A 1 11.43 10.54 -6.80
N ALA A 2 10.79 10.46 -7.98
CA ALA A 2 9.58 9.67 -8.23
C ALA A 2 9.68 8.20 -7.79
N ILE A 3 8.68 7.70 -7.04
CA ILE A 3 8.50 6.27 -6.77
C ILE A 3 8.45 5.52 -8.10
N ASP A 4 9.42 4.63 -8.30
CA ASP A 4 9.45 3.71 -9.44
C ASP A 4 8.53 2.53 -9.13
N TYR A 5 7.69 2.14 -10.10
CA TYR A 5 6.73 1.06 -9.94
C TYR A 5 7.15 -0.14 -10.80
N PRO A 6 7.09 -1.38 -10.28
CA PRO A 6 6.50 -1.76 -8.99
C PRO A 6 7.35 -1.33 -7.78
N PHE A 7 6.69 -0.79 -6.76
CA PHE A 7 7.32 -0.39 -5.50
C PHE A 7 7.17 -1.53 -4.50
N GLU A 8 8.29 -2.09 -4.06
CA GLU A 8 8.32 -3.29 -3.22
C GLU A 8 8.94 -2.96 -1.87
N PHE A 9 8.30 -3.39 -0.78
CA PHE A 9 8.80 -3.23 0.58
C PHE A 9 8.29 -4.34 1.49
N THR A 10 9.02 -4.62 2.56
CA THR A 10 8.64 -5.62 3.56
C THR A 10 8.14 -4.93 4.82
N LEU A 11 7.01 -5.38 5.35
CA LEU A 11 6.47 -4.93 6.63
C LEU A 11 7.28 -5.51 7.79
N GLU A 12 7.13 -4.93 8.99
CA GLU A 12 7.86 -5.34 10.19
C GLU A 12 7.56 -6.79 10.63
N ASN A 13 6.42 -7.35 10.21
CA ASN A 13 6.02 -8.73 10.46
C ASN A 13 6.53 -9.72 9.41
N GLY A 14 7.32 -9.29 8.43
CA GLY A 14 7.83 -10.13 7.35
C GLY A 14 6.94 -10.22 6.11
N THR A 15 5.76 -9.58 6.11
CA THR A 15 4.89 -9.53 4.92
C THR A 15 5.53 -8.71 3.80
N GLU A 16 5.76 -9.33 2.64
CA GLU A 16 6.22 -8.62 1.45
C GLU A 16 5.05 -7.90 0.77
N VAL A 17 5.23 -6.63 0.46
CA VAL A 17 4.23 -5.78 -0.17
C VAL A 17 4.75 -5.33 -1.52
N VAL A 18 3.97 -5.58 -2.56
CA VAL A 18 4.22 -5.13 -3.92
C VAL A 18 3.12 -4.14 -4.30
N VAL A 19 3.51 -2.91 -4.60
CA VAL A 19 2.59 -1.85 -5.03
C VAL A 19 2.79 -1.59 -6.51
N ARG A 20 1.72 -1.71 -7.28
CA ARG A 20 1.70 -1.38 -8.72
C ARG A 20 0.82 -0.17 -8.94
N LYS A 21 1.35 0.83 -9.66
CA LYS A 21 0.53 1.97 -10.09
C LYS A 21 -0.28 1.56 -11.32
N GLN A 22 -1.60 1.60 -11.20
CA GLN A 22 -2.53 1.39 -12.31
C GLN A 22 -2.79 2.72 -13.04
N ASP A 23 -3.06 3.78 -12.27
CA ASP A 23 -3.38 5.11 -12.78
C ASP A 23 -2.72 6.19 -11.90
N ALA A 24 -2.90 7.48 -12.25
CA ALA A 24 -2.40 8.61 -11.48
C ALA A 24 -2.76 8.53 -9.98
N HIS A 25 -3.94 7.99 -9.66
CA HIS A 25 -4.50 7.90 -8.31
C HIS A 25 -4.85 6.47 -7.88
N ARG A 26 -4.61 5.45 -8.71
CA ARG A 26 -4.98 4.06 -8.40
C ARG A 26 -3.77 3.18 -8.24
N PHE A 27 -3.70 2.49 -7.12
CA PHE A 27 -2.57 1.66 -6.72
C PHE A 27 -3.07 0.28 -6.32
N ASP A 28 -2.48 -0.76 -6.89
CA ASP A 28 -2.77 -2.14 -6.55
C ASP A 28 -1.73 -2.66 -5.58
N PHE A 29 -2.16 -3.09 -4.41
CA PHE A 29 -1.33 -3.63 -3.34
C PHE A 29 -1.47 -5.15 -3.33
N THR A 30 -0.35 -5.85 -3.41
CA THR A 30 -0.26 -7.30 -3.22
C THR A 30 0.57 -7.57 -1.98
N LEU A 31 -0.01 -8.22 -0.98
CA LEU A 31 0.58 -8.56 0.30
C LEU A 31 0.81 -10.06 0.36
N ARG A 32 2.07 -10.45 0.56
CA ARG A 32 2.53 -11.82 0.66
C ARG A 32 3.07 -12.04 2.07
N PRO A 33 2.21 -12.49 3.01
CA PRO A 33 2.69 -12.85 4.33
C PRO A 33 3.61 -14.07 4.24
N GLU A 34 4.55 -14.20 5.18
CA GLU A 34 5.43 -15.37 5.27
C GLU A 34 4.62 -16.67 5.49
N GLU A 35 3.53 -16.56 6.26
CA GLU A 35 2.58 -17.63 6.51
C GLU A 35 1.16 -17.18 6.17
N GLY A 36 0.52 -17.84 5.20
CA GLY A 36 -0.88 -17.62 4.84
C GLY A 36 -1.11 -17.32 3.35
N PRO A 37 -2.37 -16.98 2.98
CA PRO A 37 -2.70 -16.65 1.61
C PRO A 37 -2.21 -15.23 1.25
N GLU A 38 -1.75 -15.06 0.00
CA GLU A 38 -1.54 -13.74 -0.60
C GLU A 38 -2.88 -12.97 -0.60
N LYS A 39 -2.82 -11.70 -0.22
CA LYS A 39 -3.95 -10.78 -0.24
C LYS A 39 -3.66 -9.67 -1.22
N SER A 40 -4.60 -9.33 -2.10
CA SER A 40 -4.48 -8.18 -2.98
C SER A 40 -5.64 -7.22 -2.81
N PHE A 41 -5.38 -5.93 -2.79
CA PHE A 41 -6.41 -4.90 -2.76
C PHE A 41 -6.01 -3.68 -3.58
N THR A 42 -7.01 -2.99 -4.11
CA THR A 42 -6.81 -1.75 -4.84
C THR A 42 -7.14 -0.56 -3.96
N TYR A 43 -6.25 0.43 -3.95
CA TYR A 43 -6.40 1.70 -3.27
C TYR A 43 -6.58 2.81 -4.29
N ASP A 44 -7.59 3.65 -4.08
CA ASP A 44 -7.88 4.81 -4.91
C ASP A 44 -7.69 6.09 -4.08
N ASP A 45 -6.66 6.84 -4.41
CA ASP A 45 -6.24 8.10 -3.78
C ASP A 45 -7.23 9.24 -3.98
N THR A 46 -8.13 9.16 -4.98
CA THR A 46 -9.20 10.15 -5.16
C THR A 46 -10.36 9.94 -4.20
N VAL A 47 -10.51 8.73 -3.68
CA VAL A 47 -11.56 8.41 -2.71
C VAL A 47 -11.04 8.80 -1.33
N THR A 48 -11.75 9.73 -0.69
CA THR A 48 -11.51 10.01 0.73
C THR A 48 -11.71 8.71 1.49
N VAL A 49 -10.62 8.14 2.01
CA VAL A 49 -10.68 7.00 2.91
C VAL A 49 -11.47 7.44 4.13
N THR A 50 -12.74 7.06 4.18
CA THR A 50 -13.57 7.25 5.36
C THR A 50 -13.21 6.16 6.37
N SER A 51 -13.45 6.39 7.67
CA SER A 51 -13.26 5.35 8.67
C SER A 51 -14.02 4.05 8.36
N GLU A 52 -15.11 4.12 7.59
CA GLU A 52 -15.82 2.94 7.09
C GLU A 52 -15.03 2.11 6.07
N MET A 53 -14.16 2.74 5.27
CA MET A 53 -13.20 2.01 4.44
C MET A 53 -12.04 1.44 5.25
N GLU A 54 -11.57 2.18 6.27
CA GLU A 54 -10.51 1.69 7.18
C GLU A 54 -10.96 0.44 7.94
N ASP A 55 -12.24 0.38 8.35
CA ASP A 55 -12.83 -0.77 9.04
C ASP A 55 -12.86 -2.04 8.15
N GLY A 56 -12.88 -1.86 6.82
CA GLY A 56 -12.82 -2.94 5.85
C GLY A 56 -11.40 -3.45 5.56
N TYR A 57 -10.37 -2.75 6.03
CA TYR A 57 -8.97 -3.14 5.82
C TYR A 57 -8.42 -3.87 7.04
N ASP A 58 -7.75 -4.99 6.80
CA ASP A 58 -6.98 -5.69 7.83
C ASP A 58 -5.77 -4.86 8.29
N PHE A 59 -5.27 -5.15 9.49
CA PHE A 59 -4.08 -4.50 10.06
C PHE A 59 -2.87 -4.45 9.10
N ASP A 60 -2.61 -5.55 8.38
CA ASP A 60 -1.56 -5.62 7.36
C ASP A 60 -1.78 -4.65 6.20
N GLN A 61 -3.03 -4.53 5.72
CA GLN A 61 -3.39 -3.64 4.62
C GLN A 61 -3.25 -2.17 5.04
N LEU A 62 -3.66 -1.82 6.26
CA LEU A 62 -3.47 -0.49 6.84
C LEU A 62 -1.98 -0.16 7.02
N ASN A 63 -1.17 -1.11 7.48
CA ASN A 63 0.28 -0.93 7.61
C ASN A 63 0.95 -0.72 6.25
N ALA A 64 0.57 -1.50 5.24
CA ALA A 64 1.05 -1.34 3.87
C ALA A 64 0.70 0.05 3.31
N LEU A 65 -0.54 0.50 3.47
CA LEU A 65 -0.97 1.84 3.06
C LEU A 65 -0.16 2.93 3.77
N ARG A 66 -0.06 2.84 5.10
CA ARG A 66 0.69 3.82 5.90
C ARG A 66 2.14 3.92 5.46
N ARG A 67 2.80 2.79 5.22
CA ARG A 67 4.19 2.75 4.78
C ARG A 67 4.36 3.33 3.37
N PHE A 68 3.45 3.00 2.46
CA PHE A 68 3.41 3.57 1.11
C PHE A 68 3.27 5.09 1.14
N TRP A 69 2.33 5.61 1.94
CA TRP A 69 2.11 7.05 2.09
C TRP A 69 3.33 7.78 2.66
N LEU A 70 3.97 7.21 3.69
CA LEU A 70 5.21 7.77 4.24
C LEU A 70 6.33 7.87 3.21
N GLU A 71 6.49 6.85 2.35
CA GLU A 71 7.52 6.91 1.29
C GLU A 71 7.14 7.90 0.19
N ARG A 72 5.85 8.00 -0.16
CA ARG A 72 5.35 9.02 -1.10
C ARG A 72 5.56 10.45 -0.60
N GLU A 73 5.31 10.70 0.68
CA GLU A 73 5.54 12.01 1.28
C GLU A 73 7.04 12.36 1.27
N LYS A 74 7.92 11.40 1.56
CA LYS A 74 9.37 11.58 1.49
C LYS A 74 9.87 11.88 0.08
N ASP A 75 9.26 11.28 -0.95
CA ASP A 75 9.51 11.62 -2.35
C ASP A 75 9.07 13.06 -2.67
N ASN A 76 7.85 13.44 -2.24
CA ASN A 76 7.28 14.75 -2.55
C ASN A 76 8.02 15.92 -1.86
N LEU A 77 8.69 15.65 -0.75
CA LEU A 77 9.54 16.61 -0.03
C LEU A 77 10.97 16.73 -0.59
N GLY A 78 11.33 15.98 -1.65
CA GLY A 78 12.69 15.89 -2.20
C GLY A 78 12.87 16.52 -3.59
#